data_AF-A0A7S4VBV0-F1
#
_entry.id   AF-A0A7S4VBV0-F1
#
_cell.length_a   1.000
_cell.length_b   1.000
_cell.length_c   1.000
_cell.angle_alpha   90.00
_cell.angle_beta   90.00
_cell.angle_gamma   90.00
#
_symmetry.space_group_name_H-M   'P 1'
#
loop_
_entity.id
_entity.type
_entity.pdbx_description
1 polymer ?
#
loop_
_entity_poly.entity_id
_entity_poly.type
_entity_poly.pdbx_seq_one_letter_code
_entity_poly.pdbx_strand_id
1 'polypeptide(L)'
;RGGSPSAVRKAFISGLAGDDGSGMALGGAARAPAGRALAAAVALHLTVLTRAKDACACLNWKQVYKKDMAMCGEGLEYFVADPSRLGYKRREAVNALAFAGYDSMACPDFFKKFDSDLCLNVGPFARGTADWTGGTWCYVSKECDDLYGGKRLSDNGQTWPDWFVSFVNDPRLSKVSEISWKLCRPGKDKQLRDLDVEDVLKLCERHAVNMRFCIKAAYPGAWIHFLWPQVHWMWERSWEPEVYQQMPELLRDAIEQEDAAVPGSVPKDAPERTPRGASTTTPGRPEYQACGEASSRAHVLAQTRCA
;
A
#
# COMPACT_ATOMS: atom_id res chain seq x y z
N ARG A 1 -42.05 22.31 -18.22
CA ARG A 1 -41.03 23.29 -18.64
C ARG A 1 -39.69 22.58 -18.59
N GLY A 2 -39.33 21.89 -19.66
CA GLY A 2 -38.03 21.23 -19.82
C GLY A 2 -37.11 22.14 -20.61
N GLY A 3 -35.87 22.27 -20.16
CA GLY A 3 -34.82 23.03 -20.83
C GLY A 3 -33.48 22.38 -20.55
N SER A 4 -32.99 21.63 -21.53
CA SER A 4 -31.62 21.14 -21.62
C SER A 4 -30.83 22.09 -22.50
N PRO A 5 -29.54 22.35 -22.21
CA PRO A 5 -28.63 22.76 -23.27
C PRO A 5 -27.30 22.00 -23.29
N SER A 6 -26.96 21.60 -24.52
CA SER A 6 -25.64 21.68 -25.18
C SER A 6 -24.52 20.76 -24.66
N ALA A 7 -24.12 19.71 -25.39
CA ALA A 7 -23.40 19.70 -26.68
C ALA A 7 -22.07 20.49 -26.66
N VAL A 8 -20.96 19.78 -26.42
CA VAL A 8 -19.60 20.29 -26.65
C VAL A 8 -18.95 19.46 -27.76
N ARG A 9 -18.36 20.20 -28.70
CA ARG A 9 -17.83 19.82 -30.00
C ARG A 9 -16.58 18.94 -29.89
N LYS A 10 -16.52 17.88 -30.72
CA LYS A 10 -15.27 17.27 -31.17
C LYS A 10 -14.70 18.11 -32.31
N ALA A 11 -13.48 18.59 -32.14
CA ALA A 11 -12.64 19.09 -33.23
C ALA A 11 -11.20 18.75 -32.88
N PHE A 12 -10.57 17.83 -33.63
CA PHE A 12 -9.11 17.82 -33.79
C PHE A 12 -8.74 17.13 -35.11
N ILE A 13 -8.56 18.01 -36.11
CA ILE A 13 -7.50 18.07 -37.12
C ILE A 13 -6.94 16.74 -37.64
N SER A 14 -7.34 16.44 -38.88
CA SER A 14 -6.56 15.67 -39.86
C SER A 14 -5.40 16.50 -40.40
N GLY A 15 -4.28 15.83 -40.70
CA GLY A 15 -3.37 16.26 -41.76
C GLY A 15 -1.91 16.44 -41.32
N LEU A 16 -1.04 15.65 -41.97
CA LEU A 16 0.24 16.00 -42.63
C LEU A 16 1.01 14.68 -42.77
N ALA A 17 0.89 13.98 -43.91
CA ALA A 17 1.67 14.20 -45.13
C ALA A 17 3.17 13.98 -44.87
N GLY A 18 3.66 12.82 -45.32
CA GLY A 18 5.08 12.54 -45.43
C GLY A 18 5.69 13.33 -46.58
N ASP A 19 6.96 13.65 -46.44
CA ASP A 19 7.78 14.22 -47.50
C ASP A 19 9.15 13.53 -47.48
N ASP A 20 9.38 12.74 -48.53
CA ASP A 20 10.68 12.18 -48.90
C ASP A 20 11.46 13.27 -49.63
N GLY A 21 12.65 13.62 -49.14
CA GLY A 21 13.43 14.72 -49.71
C GLY A 21 14.92 14.62 -49.44
N SER A 22 15.57 13.67 -50.11
CA SER A 22 17.03 13.67 -50.31
C SER A 22 17.48 14.98 -50.99
N GLY A 23 18.35 15.74 -50.34
CA GLY A 23 19.00 16.90 -50.91
C GLY A 23 20.41 17.07 -50.32
N MET A 24 21.40 16.43 -50.95
CA MET A 24 22.81 16.71 -50.71
C MET A 24 23.14 18.12 -51.22
N ALA A 25 23.47 19.03 -50.31
CA ALA A 25 24.13 20.29 -50.64
C ALA A 25 25.47 20.37 -49.90
N LEU A 26 26.54 20.06 -50.63
CA LEU A 26 27.92 20.38 -50.29
C LEU A 26 28.13 21.89 -50.55
N GLY A 27 28.40 22.67 -49.50
CA GLY A 27 28.68 24.09 -49.68
C GLY A 27 29.26 24.77 -48.44
N GLY A 28 30.52 25.20 -48.57
CA GLY A 28 31.04 26.38 -47.87
C GLY A 28 31.58 26.19 -46.46
N ALA A 29 32.83 25.72 -46.35
CA ALA A 29 33.62 25.84 -45.13
C ALA A 29 34.03 27.31 -44.90
N ALA A 30 33.20 28.07 -44.18
CA ALA A 30 33.62 29.33 -43.58
C ALA A 30 34.39 29.02 -42.27
N ARG A 31 35.69 29.32 -42.27
CA ARG A 31 36.55 29.24 -41.08
C ARG A 31 36.09 30.26 -40.03
N ALA A 32 35.33 29.81 -39.04
CA ALA A 32 35.05 30.57 -37.83
C ALA A 32 36.29 30.61 -36.91
N PRO A 33 36.51 31.70 -36.16
CA PRO A 33 37.66 31.86 -35.27
C PRO A 33 37.60 30.86 -34.10
N ALA A 34 38.63 30.02 -34.00
CA ALA A 34 38.78 28.90 -33.05
C ALA A 34 38.94 29.29 -31.55
N GLY A 35 38.54 30.50 -31.15
CA GLY A 35 38.83 31.04 -29.81
C GLY A 35 37.66 31.13 -28.82
N ARG A 36 36.43 30.79 -29.21
CA ARG A 36 35.22 31.03 -28.36
C ARG A 36 34.28 29.84 -28.18
N ALA A 37 34.55 28.69 -28.77
CA ALA A 37 33.65 27.53 -28.71
C ALA A 37 33.79 26.67 -27.43
N LEU A 38 34.90 26.80 -26.68
CA LEU A 38 35.15 25.99 -25.47
C LEU A 38 34.46 26.52 -24.19
N ALA A 39 34.10 27.81 -24.13
CA ALA A 39 33.45 28.37 -22.94
C ALA A 39 31.94 28.07 -22.88
N ALA A 40 31.26 27.94 -24.03
CA ALA A 40 29.81 27.70 -24.08
C ALA A 40 29.45 26.22 -23.81
N ALA A 41 30.31 25.27 -24.18
CA ALA A 41 30.07 23.84 -23.95
C ALA A 41 30.22 23.44 -22.46
N VAL A 42 31.06 24.14 -21.69
CA VAL A 42 31.21 23.90 -20.24
C VAL A 42 30.02 24.46 -19.44
N ALA A 43 29.45 25.59 -19.88
CA ALA A 43 28.29 26.21 -19.23
C ALA A 43 26.98 25.41 -19.43
N LEU A 44 26.83 24.69 -20.56
CA LEU A 44 25.65 23.87 -20.83
C LEU A 44 25.68 22.49 -20.16
N HIS A 45 26.86 22.01 -19.74
CA HIS A 45 26.98 20.77 -18.95
C HIS A 45 26.84 20.98 -17.44
N LEU A 46 27.04 22.19 -16.92
CA LEU A 46 26.85 22.47 -15.48
C LEU A 46 25.39 22.72 -15.08
N THR A 47 24.52 23.14 -15.99
CA THR A 47 23.08 23.34 -15.71
C THR A 47 22.28 22.04 -15.69
N VAL A 48 22.84 20.92 -16.16
CA VAL A 48 22.17 19.60 -16.17
C VAL A 48 22.35 18.86 -14.84
N LEU A 49 23.29 19.24 -13.97
CA LEU A 49 23.73 18.36 -12.89
C LEU A 49 23.12 18.54 -11.51
N THR A 50 22.30 19.55 -11.26
CA THR A 50 21.53 19.60 -10.00
C THR A 50 20.24 20.36 -10.21
N ARG A 51 19.27 19.77 -10.93
CA ARG A 51 17.88 20.08 -10.58
C ARG A 51 17.75 19.63 -9.13
N ALA A 52 17.81 20.58 -8.19
CA ALA A 52 17.57 20.31 -6.79
C ALA A 52 16.33 19.43 -6.75
N LYS A 53 16.49 18.20 -6.24
CA LYS A 53 15.34 17.31 -6.08
C LYS A 53 14.33 18.12 -5.30
N ASP A 54 13.12 18.24 -5.82
CA ASP A 54 12.04 18.92 -5.14
C ASP A 54 11.98 18.36 -3.72
N ALA A 55 12.28 19.20 -2.72
CA ALA A 55 12.40 18.76 -1.33
C ALA A 55 11.10 18.11 -0.85
N CYS A 56 9.97 18.53 -1.44
CA CYS A 56 8.63 18.04 -1.15
C CYS A 56 8.17 16.89 -2.05
N ALA A 57 9.01 16.39 -2.96
CA ALA A 57 8.73 15.15 -3.66
C ALA A 57 8.82 13.96 -2.70
N CYS A 58 7.88 13.02 -2.84
CA CYS A 58 7.87 11.82 -2.02
C CYS A 58 9.17 11.02 -2.21
N LEU A 59 9.74 10.58 -1.09
CA LEU A 59 10.90 9.72 -1.07
C LEU A 59 10.49 8.27 -1.28
N ASN A 60 11.37 7.49 -1.90
CA ASN A 60 11.15 6.06 -2.08
C ASN A 60 11.21 5.34 -0.73
N TRP A 61 10.16 4.58 -0.38
CA TRP A 61 10.00 3.92 0.91
C TRP A 61 11.16 2.96 1.24
N LYS A 62 11.47 2.04 0.33
CA LYS A 62 12.60 1.11 0.49
C LYS A 62 13.93 1.83 0.70
N GLN A 63 14.18 2.94 -0.01
CA GLN A 63 15.39 3.74 0.18
C GLN A 63 15.42 4.47 1.53
N VAL A 64 14.27 4.94 2.01
CA VAL A 64 14.13 5.55 3.35
C VAL A 64 14.61 4.59 4.43
N TYR A 65 14.08 3.36 4.44
CA TYR A 65 14.48 2.38 5.44
C TYR A 65 15.88 1.79 5.19
N LYS A 66 16.29 1.57 3.92
CA LYS A 66 17.63 1.04 3.61
C LYS A 66 18.76 1.98 4.05
N LYS A 67 18.50 3.29 4.07
CA LYS A 67 19.46 4.31 4.50
C LYS A 67 19.30 4.69 5.97
N ASP A 68 18.44 3.99 6.72
CA ASP A 68 18.10 4.30 8.11
C ASP A 68 17.65 5.76 8.31
N MET A 69 16.92 6.32 7.33
CA MET A 69 16.39 7.70 7.43
C MET A 69 15.10 7.77 8.26
N ALA A 70 14.40 6.65 8.43
CA ALA A 70 13.32 6.48 9.40
C ALA A 70 13.32 5.07 9.96
N MET A 71 12.82 4.94 11.17
CA MET A 71 12.42 3.68 11.79
C MET A 71 10.91 3.50 11.67
N CYS A 72 10.49 2.24 11.66
CA CYS A 72 9.06 1.94 11.62
C CYS A 72 8.36 2.43 12.87
N GLY A 73 7.26 3.17 12.68
CA GLY A 73 6.44 3.75 13.73
C GLY A 73 6.68 5.24 14.00
N GLU A 74 7.72 5.82 13.38
CA GLU A 74 8.00 7.25 13.50
C GLU A 74 7.14 8.09 12.56
N GLY A 75 6.70 7.50 11.45
CA GLY A 75 5.69 8.08 10.58
C GLY A 75 4.28 7.69 11.00
N LEU A 76 3.46 7.36 9.99
CA LEU A 76 2.07 6.94 10.16
C LEU A 76 1.86 5.45 9.89
N GLU A 77 2.93 4.63 9.85
CA GLU A 77 2.85 3.18 9.55
C GLU A 77 1.94 2.44 10.53
N TYR A 78 1.99 2.84 11.80
CA TYR A 78 1.21 2.27 12.89
C TYR A 78 0.18 3.24 13.44
N PHE A 79 -0.17 4.28 12.68
CA PHE A 79 -1.08 5.30 13.18
C PHE A 79 -2.40 4.68 13.66
N VAL A 80 -2.95 3.73 12.92
CA VAL A 80 -4.19 2.98 13.27
C VAL A 80 -4.06 2.24 14.61
N ALA A 81 -2.87 1.80 14.97
CA ALA A 81 -2.58 1.05 16.18
C ALA A 81 -2.32 1.94 17.41
N ASP A 82 -2.24 3.26 17.25
CA ASP A 82 -2.03 4.21 18.35
C ASP A 82 -3.33 5.01 18.63
N PRO A 83 -4.16 4.55 19.60
CA PRO A 83 -5.40 5.23 19.95
C PRO A 83 -5.20 6.67 20.40
N SER A 84 -4.02 7.01 20.92
CA SER A 84 -3.72 8.37 21.40
C SER A 84 -3.67 9.38 20.26
N ARG A 85 -3.28 8.94 19.05
CA ARG A 85 -3.21 9.80 17.86
C ARG A 85 -4.56 9.94 17.14
N LEU A 86 -5.51 9.06 17.46
CA LEU A 86 -6.81 8.97 16.79
C LEU A 86 -7.97 9.62 17.57
N GLY A 87 -7.73 10.05 18.81
CA GLY A 87 -8.79 10.57 19.67
C GLY A 87 -9.92 9.55 19.89
N TYR A 88 -9.60 8.26 19.74
CA TYR A 88 -10.59 7.18 19.71
C TYR A 88 -11.38 7.09 21.02
N LYS A 89 -12.68 6.79 20.90
CA LYS A 89 -13.45 6.31 22.03
C LYS A 89 -12.93 4.91 22.42
N ARG A 90 -13.02 4.56 23.70
CA ARG A 90 -12.48 3.30 24.27
C ARG A 90 -12.79 2.04 23.44
N ARG A 91 -13.96 1.96 22.80
CA ARG A 91 -14.37 0.82 21.95
C ARG A 91 -13.58 0.76 20.62
N GLU A 92 -13.29 1.90 20.02
CA GLU A 92 -12.50 2.00 18.78
C GLU A 92 -11.02 1.71 19.05
N ALA A 93 -10.52 2.14 20.22
CA ALA A 93 -9.18 1.82 20.69
C ALA A 93 -8.93 0.31 20.85
N VAL A 94 -9.93 -0.45 21.32
CA VAL A 94 -9.82 -1.92 21.45
C VAL A 94 -9.73 -2.60 20.07
N ASN A 95 -10.50 -2.12 19.09
CA ASN A 95 -10.40 -2.62 17.72
C ASN A 95 -9.02 -2.29 17.12
N ALA A 96 -8.53 -1.06 17.29
CA ALA A 96 -7.18 -0.65 16.90
C ALA A 96 -6.08 -1.53 17.51
N LEU A 97 -6.17 -1.84 18.81
CA LEU A 97 -5.22 -2.73 19.49
C LEU A 97 -5.27 -4.17 18.97
N ALA A 98 -6.46 -4.69 18.61
CA ALA A 98 -6.58 -6.02 18.01
C ALA A 98 -5.87 -6.10 16.63
N PHE A 99 -5.75 -4.97 15.92
CA PHE A 99 -4.99 -4.88 14.67
C PHE A 99 -3.49 -4.66 14.89
N ALA A 100 -3.09 -3.96 15.97
CA ALA A 100 -1.68 -3.70 16.30
C ALA A 100 -0.80 -4.96 16.38
N GLY A 101 -1.36 -6.08 16.85
CA GLY A 101 -0.65 -7.36 16.90
C GLY A 101 -0.28 -7.90 15.51
N TYR A 102 -1.15 -7.70 14.50
CA TYR A 102 -0.92 -8.13 13.12
C TYR A 102 -0.04 -7.15 12.34
N ASP A 103 -0.07 -5.87 12.69
CA ASP A 103 0.66 -4.83 11.96
C ASP A 103 2.17 -4.83 12.29
N SER A 104 2.61 -5.54 13.33
CA SER A 104 4.04 -5.76 13.59
C SER A 104 4.80 -6.31 12.37
N MET A 105 4.14 -7.08 11.50
CA MET A 105 4.70 -7.58 10.23
C MET A 105 4.65 -6.58 9.08
N ALA A 106 3.81 -5.53 9.15
CA ALA A 106 3.65 -4.57 8.05
C ALA A 106 4.96 -3.87 7.70
N CYS A 107 5.77 -3.55 8.70
CA CYS A 107 7.08 -2.93 8.47
C CYS A 107 8.05 -3.84 7.70
N PRO A 108 8.46 -5.02 8.23
CA PRO A 108 9.42 -5.87 7.55
C PRO A 108 8.90 -6.45 6.22
N ASP A 109 7.58 -6.68 6.11
CA ASP A 109 7.00 -7.35 4.93
C ASP A 109 6.44 -6.43 3.87
N PHE A 110 6.26 -5.14 4.18
CA PHE A 110 5.75 -4.16 3.24
C PHE A 110 6.61 -2.90 3.20
N PHE A 111 6.62 -2.07 4.24
CA PHE A 111 7.26 -0.74 4.18
C PHE A 111 8.76 -0.79 3.82
N LYS A 112 9.51 -1.74 4.39
CA LYS A 112 10.95 -1.90 4.10
C LYS A 112 11.26 -2.48 2.71
N LYS A 113 10.29 -3.14 2.08
CA LYS A 113 10.42 -3.82 0.78
C LYS A 113 9.82 -3.01 -0.37
N PHE A 114 8.87 -2.13 -0.07
CA PHE A 114 8.10 -1.38 -1.06
C PHE A 114 8.97 -0.35 -1.82
N ASP A 115 9.32 -0.68 -3.06
CA ASP A 115 10.25 0.10 -3.89
C ASP A 115 9.54 1.17 -4.73
N SER A 116 8.82 2.08 -4.06
CA SER A 116 8.05 3.14 -4.72
C SER A 116 8.12 4.45 -3.95
N ASP A 117 7.79 5.56 -4.60
CA ASP A 117 7.56 6.89 -4.02
C ASP A 117 6.06 7.24 -3.93
N LEU A 118 5.17 6.28 -4.20
CA LEU A 118 3.72 6.49 -4.12
C LEU A 118 3.26 6.76 -2.68
N CYS A 119 2.29 7.66 -2.54
CA CYS A 119 1.64 7.91 -1.26
C CYS A 119 0.75 6.74 -0.85
N LEU A 120 0.82 6.38 0.43
CA LEU A 120 0.07 5.27 1.04
C LEU A 120 -1.07 5.80 1.88
N ASN A 121 -2.14 5.02 2.06
CA ASN A 121 -3.23 5.44 2.95
C ASN A 121 -2.73 5.63 4.39
N VAL A 122 -3.22 6.68 5.06
CA VAL A 122 -2.93 6.94 6.48
C VAL A 122 -3.57 5.87 7.37
N GLY A 123 -4.73 5.36 6.97
CA GLY A 123 -5.46 4.37 7.74
C GLY A 123 -6.58 3.71 6.95
N PRO A 124 -7.49 3.03 7.65
CA PRO A 124 -8.56 2.22 7.05
C PRO A 124 -9.73 3.07 6.51
N PHE A 125 -9.63 4.39 6.51
CA PHE A 125 -10.78 5.27 6.30
C PHE A 125 -10.98 5.61 4.83
N ALA A 126 -12.21 5.44 4.35
CA ALA A 126 -12.56 5.68 2.95
C ALA A 126 -12.18 7.10 2.47
N ARG A 127 -11.91 7.23 1.17
CA ARG A 127 -11.69 8.53 0.53
C ARG A 127 -12.86 9.46 0.84
N GLY A 128 -12.54 10.67 1.29
CA GLY A 128 -13.55 11.71 1.57
C GLY A 128 -14.12 11.69 2.99
N THR A 129 -13.63 10.84 3.89
CA THR A 129 -13.78 11.16 5.33
C THR A 129 -13.13 12.52 5.58
N ALA A 130 -13.86 13.41 6.26
CA ALA A 130 -13.48 14.82 6.38
C ALA A 130 -12.13 15.05 7.06
N ASP A 131 -11.64 14.04 7.80
CA ASP A 131 -10.39 14.11 8.54
C ASP A 131 -9.19 13.61 7.73
N TRP A 132 -8.01 14.04 8.15
CA TRP A 132 -6.72 13.65 7.58
C TRP A 132 -6.45 12.14 7.57
N THR A 133 -7.21 11.38 8.36
CA THR A 133 -7.15 9.92 8.48
C THR A 133 -7.63 9.18 7.22
N GLY A 134 -8.44 9.82 6.38
CA GLY A 134 -8.78 9.33 5.02
C GLY A 134 -7.83 9.82 3.93
N GLY A 135 -6.76 10.50 4.34
CA GLY A 135 -5.70 10.98 3.47
C GLY A 135 -4.73 9.87 3.07
N THR A 136 -3.79 10.26 2.22
CA THR A 136 -2.57 9.48 1.93
C THR A 136 -1.35 10.27 2.39
N TRP A 137 -0.23 9.60 2.58
CA TRP A 137 0.99 10.21 3.10
C TRP A 137 2.24 9.60 2.48
N CYS A 138 3.35 10.33 2.58
CA CYS A 138 4.68 9.86 2.19
C CYS A 138 5.77 10.57 3.00
N TYR A 139 6.98 10.02 2.98
CA TYR A 139 8.17 10.71 3.46
C TYR A 139 8.66 11.75 2.45
N VAL A 140 9.25 12.83 2.95
CA VAL A 140 9.85 13.94 2.18
C VAL A 140 11.13 14.41 2.87
N SER A 141 11.91 15.22 2.17
CA SER A 141 13.14 15.81 2.73
C SER A 141 12.82 16.73 3.91
N LYS A 142 13.73 16.88 4.89
CA LYS A 142 13.58 17.85 5.98
C LYS A 142 13.49 19.30 5.49
N GLU A 143 14.00 19.58 4.29
CA GLU A 143 13.92 20.89 3.64
C GLU A 143 12.53 21.18 3.05
N CYS A 144 11.60 20.21 3.07
CA CYS A 144 10.23 20.47 2.69
C CYS A 144 9.48 21.18 3.83
N ASP A 145 9.12 22.44 3.61
CA ASP A 145 8.32 23.22 4.56
C ASP A 145 6.81 23.01 4.37
N ASP A 146 6.38 22.51 3.21
CA ASP A 146 4.98 22.33 2.87
C ASP A 146 4.50 20.89 3.14
N LEU A 147 4.22 20.61 4.42
CA LEU A 147 3.88 19.27 4.90
C LEU A 147 2.37 18.95 4.86
N TYR A 148 1.51 19.91 4.50
CA TYR A 148 0.04 19.75 4.42
C TYR A 148 -0.60 19.11 5.67
N GLY A 149 -0.16 19.48 6.86
CA GLY A 149 -0.61 18.86 8.12
C GLY A 149 0.21 17.67 8.56
N GLY A 150 1.27 17.33 7.82
CA GLY A 150 2.32 16.42 8.27
C GLY A 150 3.29 17.03 9.27
N LYS A 151 4.31 16.26 9.65
CA LYS A 151 5.25 16.62 10.72
C LYS A 151 6.68 16.23 10.36
N ARG A 152 7.63 16.98 10.92
CA ARG A 152 9.04 16.60 10.93
C ARG A 152 9.25 15.47 11.93
N LEU A 153 10.09 14.49 11.60
CA LEU A 153 10.36 13.40 12.55
C LEU A 153 11.07 13.91 13.82
N SER A 154 11.87 14.98 13.69
CA SER A 154 12.49 15.68 14.82
C SER A 154 11.50 16.25 15.83
N ASP A 155 10.29 16.60 15.39
CA ASP A 155 9.30 17.31 16.20
C ASP A 155 8.30 16.36 16.88
N ASN A 156 8.31 15.10 16.45
CA ASN A 156 7.55 14.06 17.12
C ASN A 156 8.23 13.81 18.47
N GLY A 157 7.83 14.53 19.52
CA GLY A 157 8.25 14.29 20.91
C GLY A 157 7.87 12.91 21.49
N GLN A 158 7.50 11.98 20.60
CA GLN A 158 7.43 10.54 20.79
C GLN A 158 8.65 9.82 20.20
N THR A 159 9.77 10.53 19.96
CA THR A 159 11.06 9.87 19.85
C THR A 159 11.19 8.94 21.05
N TRP A 160 11.75 7.76 20.82
CA TRP A 160 12.09 6.83 21.89
C TRP A 160 12.69 7.63 23.04
N PRO A 161 12.28 7.39 24.30
CA PRO A 161 12.73 8.19 25.43
C PRO A 161 14.22 8.46 25.30
N ASP A 162 14.69 9.70 25.47
CA ASP A 162 16.10 10.06 25.20
C ASP A 162 17.09 9.10 25.88
N TRP A 163 16.69 8.54 27.04
CA TRP A 163 17.45 7.51 27.74
C TRP A 163 17.56 6.17 26.99
N PHE A 164 16.54 5.75 26.22
CA PHE A 164 16.59 4.56 25.37
C PHE A 164 17.48 4.79 24.15
N VAL A 165 17.40 5.97 23.53
CA VAL A 165 18.32 6.35 22.43
C VAL A 165 19.77 6.39 22.92
N SER A 166 20.01 6.94 24.10
CA SER A 166 21.35 6.97 24.71
C SER A 166 21.82 5.60 25.20
N PHE A 167 20.91 4.73 25.63
CA PHE A 167 21.22 3.35 26.02
C PHE A 167 21.68 2.49 24.83
N VAL A 168 21.04 2.65 23.67
CA VAL A 168 21.40 1.88 22.47
C VAL A 168 22.68 2.43 21.82
N ASN A 169 23.04 3.70 22.10
CA ASN A 169 24.27 4.37 21.65
C ASN A 169 24.61 4.11 20.17
N ASP A 170 23.58 3.95 19.34
CA ASP A 170 23.70 3.65 17.93
C ASP A 170 23.65 4.98 17.15
N PRO A 171 24.75 5.41 16.50
CA PRO A 171 24.78 6.63 15.71
C PRO A 171 23.83 6.62 14.51
N ARG A 172 23.20 5.49 14.17
CA ARG A 172 22.11 5.44 13.18
C ARG A 172 20.86 6.13 13.68
N LEU A 173 20.62 6.17 14.99
CA LEU A 173 19.43 6.80 15.59
C LEU A 173 19.45 8.33 15.43
N SER A 174 20.61 8.97 15.28
CA SER A 174 20.68 10.43 15.08
C SER A 174 20.27 10.88 13.68
N LYS A 175 20.36 10.00 12.67
CA LYS A 175 20.01 10.30 11.26
C LYS A 175 18.51 10.33 10.98
N VAL A 176 17.73 9.77 11.90
CA VAL A 176 16.29 9.66 11.81
C VAL A 176 15.59 11.04 11.73
N SER A 177 16.24 12.08 12.25
CA SER A 177 15.74 13.46 12.22
C SER A 177 15.82 14.13 10.83
N GLU A 178 16.38 13.48 9.82
CA GLU A 178 16.68 14.15 8.54
C GLU A 178 15.55 14.14 7.50
N ILE A 179 14.38 13.59 7.85
CA ILE A 179 13.22 13.58 6.97
C ILE A 179 11.94 13.99 7.71
N SER A 180 10.94 14.34 6.93
CA SER A 180 9.58 14.65 7.38
C SER A 180 8.60 13.71 6.71
N TRP A 181 7.37 13.66 7.20
CA TRP A 181 6.26 13.12 6.44
C TRP A 181 5.23 14.21 6.15
N LYS A 182 4.56 14.09 5.01
CA LYS A 182 3.50 15.01 4.58
C LYS A 182 2.22 14.26 4.24
N LEU A 183 1.09 14.95 4.28
CA LEU A 183 -0.12 14.47 3.63
C LEU A 183 -0.06 14.75 2.13
N CYS A 184 -0.48 13.79 1.33
CA CYS A 184 -0.44 13.88 -0.12
C CYS A 184 -1.71 14.51 -0.69
N ARG A 185 -1.55 15.31 -1.74
CA ARG A 185 -2.63 16.03 -2.40
C ARG A 185 -3.17 15.26 -3.61
N PRO A 186 -4.49 15.00 -3.69
CA PRO A 186 -5.13 14.42 -4.87
C PRO A 186 -4.79 15.18 -6.15
N GLY A 187 -4.38 14.46 -7.19
CA GLY A 187 -4.03 15.03 -8.49
C GLY A 187 -2.66 15.73 -8.58
N LYS A 188 -1.97 15.96 -7.45
CA LYS A 188 -0.59 16.50 -7.43
C LYS A 188 0.43 15.42 -7.11
N ASP A 189 0.21 14.68 -6.01
CA ASP A 189 1.08 13.60 -5.59
C ASP A 189 0.55 12.27 -6.12
N LYS A 190 1.43 11.39 -6.58
CA LYS A 190 1.04 10.05 -7.05
C LYS A 190 0.65 9.19 -5.85
N GLN A 191 -0.53 8.58 -5.88
CA GLN A 191 -1.05 7.80 -4.77
C GLN A 191 -1.25 6.35 -5.18
N LEU A 192 -0.92 5.42 -4.28
CA LEU A 192 -1.12 4.00 -4.52
C LEU A 192 -2.60 3.67 -4.76
N ARG A 193 -3.50 4.37 -4.07
CA ARG A 193 -4.95 4.23 -4.19
C ARG A 193 -5.56 4.71 -5.51
N ASP A 194 -4.77 5.40 -6.33
CA ASP A 194 -5.21 5.88 -7.65
C ASP A 194 -4.88 4.88 -8.77
N LEU A 195 -4.17 3.80 -8.45
CA LEU A 195 -3.94 2.71 -9.37
C LEU A 195 -5.16 1.80 -9.43
N ASP A 196 -5.41 1.23 -10.60
CA ASP A 196 -6.36 0.14 -10.77
C ASP A 196 -5.85 -1.12 -10.04
N VAL A 197 -6.77 -2.02 -9.70
CA VAL A 197 -6.48 -3.19 -8.86
C VAL A 197 -5.39 -4.06 -9.48
N GLU A 198 -5.46 -4.28 -10.80
CA GLU A 198 -4.49 -5.07 -11.54
C GLU A 198 -3.08 -4.46 -11.47
N ASP A 199 -2.98 -3.14 -11.53
CA ASP A 199 -1.70 -2.43 -11.43
C ASP A 199 -1.15 -2.46 -10.00
N VAL A 200 -2.02 -2.37 -8.99
CA VAL A 200 -1.61 -2.61 -7.59
C VAL A 200 -1.04 -4.02 -7.43
N LEU A 201 -1.76 -5.05 -7.88
CA LEU A 201 -1.31 -6.44 -7.76
C LEU A 201 0.05 -6.68 -8.43
N LYS A 202 0.23 -6.21 -9.67
CA LYS A 202 1.51 -6.28 -10.39
C LYS A 202 2.63 -5.53 -9.66
N LEU A 203 2.31 -4.37 -9.06
CA LEU A 203 3.27 -3.61 -8.28
C LEU A 203 3.69 -4.37 -7.02
N CYS A 204 2.73 -4.97 -6.31
CA CYS A 204 2.99 -5.75 -5.10
C CYS A 204 3.89 -6.96 -5.39
N GLU A 205 3.58 -7.70 -6.45
CA GLU A 205 4.38 -8.84 -6.91
C GLU A 205 5.80 -8.42 -7.30
N ARG A 206 5.93 -7.36 -8.13
CA ARG A 206 7.23 -6.83 -8.56
C ARG A 206 8.12 -6.44 -7.38
N HIS A 207 7.53 -5.88 -6.32
CA HIS A 207 8.28 -5.44 -5.14
C HIS A 207 8.50 -6.57 -4.12
N ALA A 208 7.96 -7.77 -4.38
CA ALA A 208 7.96 -8.90 -3.47
C ALA A 208 7.51 -8.51 -2.04
N VAL A 209 6.49 -7.65 -1.97
CA VAL A 209 5.86 -7.24 -0.71
C VAL A 209 4.70 -8.18 -0.39
N ASN A 210 4.35 -8.28 0.89
CA ASN A 210 3.18 -9.05 1.28
C ASN A 210 1.90 -8.43 0.68
N MET A 211 1.17 -9.24 -0.10
CA MET A 211 -0.01 -8.82 -0.87
C MET A 211 -1.10 -8.21 0.03
N ARG A 212 -1.34 -8.81 1.21
CA ARG A 212 -2.35 -8.34 2.17
C ARG A 212 -2.08 -6.91 2.61
N PHE A 213 -0.82 -6.59 2.97
CA PHE A 213 -0.46 -5.23 3.37
C PHE A 213 -0.48 -4.24 2.20
N CYS A 214 -0.07 -4.69 1.01
CA CYS A 214 -0.07 -3.86 -0.18
C CYS A 214 -1.48 -3.41 -0.60
N ILE A 215 -2.45 -4.35 -0.65
CA ILE A 215 -3.85 -4.05 -0.97
C ILE A 215 -4.48 -3.14 0.10
N LYS A 216 -4.17 -3.40 1.38
CA LYS A 216 -4.57 -2.53 2.49
C LYS A 216 -4.01 -1.11 2.34
N ALA A 217 -2.74 -0.97 1.98
CA ALA A 217 -2.12 0.34 1.80
C ALA A 217 -2.69 1.10 0.59
N ALA A 218 -3.23 0.38 -0.40
CA ALA A 218 -3.92 0.94 -1.57
C ALA A 218 -5.39 1.31 -1.30
N TYR A 219 -6.16 0.46 -0.62
CA TYR A 219 -7.60 0.65 -0.48
C TYR A 219 -8.03 0.71 1.00
N PRO A 220 -8.49 1.88 1.50
CA PRO A 220 -8.76 2.05 2.92
C PRO A 220 -9.85 1.11 3.45
N GLY A 221 -10.87 0.84 2.64
CA GLY A 221 -11.96 -0.08 3.00
C GLY A 221 -11.54 -1.55 3.13
N ALA A 222 -10.37 -1.94 2.61
CA ALA A 222 -9.85 -3.30 2.77
C ALA A 222 -9.42 -3.61 4.21
N TRP A 223 -9.31 -2.61 5.08
CA TRP A 223 -9.00 -2.81 6.49
C TRP A 223 -10.23 -3.07 7.36
N ILE A 224 -11.42 -2.62 6.93
CA ILE A 224 -12.62 -2.63 7.76
C ILE A 224 -13.36 -3.96 7.60
N HIS A 225 -13.94 -4.41 8.72
CA HIS A 225 -14.59 -5.69 9.05
C HIS A 225 -15.50 -6.38 8.01
N PHE A 226 -15.80 -5.79 6.86
CA PHE A 226 -16.65 -6.43 5.86
C PHE A 226 -15.85 -7.05 4.74
N LEU A 227 -14.97 -6.31 4.07
CA LEU A 227 -14.34 -6.84 2.87
C LEU A 227 -13.31 -7.92 3.19
N TRP A 228 -12.32 -7.65 4.05
CA TRP A 228 -11.24 -8.62 4.25
C TRP A 228 -11.66 -9.88 5.03
N PRO A 229 -12.48 -9.80 6.10
CA PRO A 229 -13.01 -11.01 6.71
C PRO A 229 -13.88 -11.82 5.75
N GLN A 230 -14.66 -11.18 4.86
CA GLN A 230 -15.43 -11.92 3.84
C GLN A 230 -14.51 -12.54 2.79
N VAL A 231 -13.54 -11.79 2.25
CA VAL A 231 -12.56 -12.31 1.28
C VAL A 231 -11.75 -13.44 1.89
N HIS A 232 -11.27 -13.28 3.13
CA HIS A 232 -10.52 -14.32 3.86
C HIS A 232 -11.39 -15.54 4.13
N TRP A 233 -12.62 -15.36 4.61
CA TRP A 233 -13.57 -16.45 4.84
C TRP A 233 -13.91 -17.19 3.54
N MET A 234 -14.12 -16.45 2.43
CA MET A 234 -14.35 -17.03 1.11
C MET A 234 -13.11 -17.82 0.67
N TRP A 235 -11.91 -17.24 0.82
CA TRP A 235 -10.65 -17.87 0.44
C TRP A 235 -10.39 -19.17 1.21
N GLU A 236 -10.54 -19.13 2.54
CA GLU A 236 -10.41 -20.32 3.40
C GLU A 236 -11.45 -21.39 3.08
N ARG A 237 -12.65 -21.00 2.62
CA ARG A 237 -13.71 -21.93 2.20
C ARG A 237 -13.78 -22.12 0.69
N SER A 238 -12.71 -21.82 -0.03
CA SER A 238 -12.65 -21.95 -1.49
C SER A 238 -12.81 -23.39 -1.98
N TRP A 239 -12.70 -24.37 -1.09
CA TRP A 239 -13.01 -25.78 -1.37
C TRP A 239 -14.51 -26.07 -1.45
N GLU A 240 -15.39 -25.18 -0.97
CA GLU A 240 -16.85 -25.34 -1.05
C GLU A 240 -17.36 -24.79 -2.38
N PRO A 241 -17.98 -25.61 -3.24
CA PRO A 241 -18.40 -25.17 -4.58
C PRO A 241 -19.33 -23.96 -4.57
N GLU A 242 -20.23 -23.86 -3.58
CA GLU A 242 -21.19 -22.76 -3.47
C GLU A 242 -20.51 -21.44 -3.12
N VAL A 243 -19.50 -21.49 -2.23
CA VAL A 243 -18.71 -20.31 -1.86
C VAL A 243 -17.81 -19.90 -3.02
N TYR A 244 -17.16 -20.88 -3.67
CA TYR A 244 -16.31 -20.67 -4.84
C TYR A 244 -17.06 -19.98 -5.99
N GLN A 245 -18.27 -20.45 -6.32
CA GLN A 245 -19.09 -19.85 -7.39
C GLN A 245 -19.55 -18.42 -7.08
N GLN A 246 -19.69 -18.05 -5.80
CA GLN A 246 -20.08 -16.69 -5.39
C GLN A 246 -18.91 -15.70 -5.40
N MET A 247 -17.66 -16.19 -5.50
CA MET A 247 -16.50 -15.31 -5.57
C MET A 247 -16.51 -14.47 -6.87
N PRO A 248 -15.93 -13.27 -6.85
CA PRO A 248 -15.58 -12.56 -8.08
C PRO A 248 -14.69 -13.44 -8.97
N GLU A 249 -14.87 -13.38 -10.29
CA GLU A 249 -14.12 -14.16 -11.28
C GLU A 249 -12.60 -14.02 -11.09
N LEU A 250 -12.12 -12.78 -10.89
CA LEU A 250 -10.71 -12.51 -10.62
C LEU A 250 -10.15 -13.28 -9.42
N LEU A 251 -10.96 -13.52 -8.39
CA LEU A 251 -10.52 -14.26 -7.20
C LEU A 251 -10.47 -15.77 -7.45
N ARG A 252 -11.41 -16.29 -8.24
CA ARG A 252 -11.40 -17.70 -8.68
C ARG A 252 -10.17 -18.00 -9.52
N ASP A 253 -9.89 -17.16 -10.51
CA ASP A 253 -8.72 -17.31 -11.40
C ASP A 253 -7.42 -17.32 -10.60
N ALA A 254 -7.31 -16.48 -9.58
CA ALA A 254 -6.13 -16.43 -8.70
C ALA A 254 -5.96 -17.73 -7.89
N ILE A 255 -7.07 -18.29 -7.36
CA ILE A 255 -7.06 -19.56 -6.62
C ILE A 255 -6.66 -20.71 -7.55
N GLU A 256 -7.20 -20.76 -8.77
CA GLU A 256 -6.85 -21.79 -9.77
C GLU A 256 -5.38 -21.73 -10.17
N GLN A 257 -4.83 -20.53 -10.34
CA GLN A 257 -3.41 -20.33 -10.64
C GLN A 257 -2.50 -20.80 -9.49
N GLU A 258 -2.87 -20.53 -8.24
CA GLU A 258 -2.11 -20.99 -7.07
C GLU A 258 -2.20 -22.52 -6.90
N ASP A 259 -3.40 -23.09 -7.01
CA ASP A 259 -3.61 -24.54 -6.95
C ASP A 259 -2.81 -25.28 -8.04
N ALA A 260 -2.74 -24.72 -9.25
CA ALA A 260 -1.95 -25.28 -10.35
C ALA A 260 -0.43 -25.20 -10.12
N ALA A 261 0.03 -24.24 -9.33
CA ALA A 261 1.45 -24.03 -9.04
C ALA A 261 1.99 -25.00 -7.97
N VAL A 262 1.12 -25.61 -7.16
CA VAL A 262 1.53 -26.56 -6.10
C VAL A 262 1.78 -27.95 -6.70
N PRO A 263 3.03 -28.46 -6.70
CA PRO A 263 3.32 -29.78 -7.26
C PRO A 263 2.59 -30.88 -6.49
N GLY A 264 1.71 -31.61 -7.18
CA GLY A 264 0.92 -32.71 -6.59
C GLY A 264 -0.44 -32.30 -6.04
N SER A 265 -0.92 -31.08 -6.28
CA SER A 265 -2.33 -30.74 -6.07
C SER A 265 -3.20 -31.68 -6.91
N VAL A 266 -4.23 -32.25 -6.27
CA VAL A 266 -5.23 -33.06 -6.95
C VAL A 266 -6.15 -32.07 -7.69
N PRO A 267 -6.37 -32.21 -9.01
CA PRO A 267 -7.30 -31.35 -9.73
C PRO A 267 -8.66 -31.32 -9.01
N LYS A 268 -9.26 -30.14 -8.81
CA LYS A 268 -10.57 -29.99 -8.16
C LYS A 268 -11.68 -30.78 -8.88
N ASP A 269 -11.53 -30.99 -10.20
CA ASP A 269 -12.44 -31.80 -11.01
C ASP A 269 -12.09 -33.30 -11.00
N ALA A 270 -11.13 -33.73 -10.19
CA ALA A 270 -10.86 -35.15 -10.04
C ALA A 270 -12.14 -35.80 -9.48
N PRO A 271 -12.75 -36.75 -10.20
CA PRO A 271 -13.99 -37.38 -9.76
C PRO A 271 -13.77 -37.91 -8.36
N GLU A 272 -14.67 -37.50 -7.45
CA GLU A 272 -14.63 -37.88 -6.05
C GLU A 272 -14.42 -39.39 -5.99
N ARG A 273 -13.23 -39.81 -5.52
CA ARG A 273 -12.90 -41.23 -5.46
C ARG A 273 -13.93 -41.84 -4.55
N THR A 274 -14.83 -42.62 -5.13
CA THR A 274 -15.89 -43.34 -4.43
C THR A 274 -15.25 -44.00 -3.21
N PRO A 275 -15.76 -43.76 -1.98
CA PRO A 275 -15.10 -44.25 -0.79
C PRO A 275 -14.94 -45.76 -0.92
N ARG A 276 -13.68 -46.20 -1.05
CA ARG A 276 -13.33 -47.61 -1.11
C ARG A 276 -13.73 -48.17 0.26
N GLY A 277 -14.76 -49.03 0.26
CA GLY A 277 -15.53 -49.45 1.43
C GLY A 277 -14.72 -49.49 2.74
N ALA A 278 -15.07 -48.60 3.67
CA ALA A 278 -14.49 -48.57 5.00
C ALA A 278 -14.98 -49.79 5.78
N SER A 279 -14.06 -50.69 6.09
CA SER A 279 -14.23 -51.75 7.07
C SER A 279 -14.55 -51.15 8.44
N THR A 280 -15.76 -51.38 8.92
CA THR A 280 -16.25 -50.97 10.24
C THR A 280 -15.56 -51.76 11.35
N THR A 281 -14.49 -51.21 11.93
CA THR A 281 -14.10 -51.52 13.32
C THR A 281 -12.97 -50.61 13.79
N THR A 282 -13.26 -49.59 14.61
CA THR A 282 -12.34 -48.98 15.59
C THR A 282 -13.16 -48.23 16.66
N PRO A 283 -12.79 -48.29 17.95
CA PRO A 283 -13.65 -47.90 19.07
C PRO A 283 -13.59 -46.41 19.44
N GLY A 284 -14.55 -46.03 20.28
CA GLY A 284 -14.98 -44.68 20.65
C GLY A 284 -13.88 -43.67 20.99
N ARG A 285 -14.06 -42.46 20.43
CA ARG A 285 -13.45 -41.21 20.85
C ARG A 285 -14.53 -40.36 21.55
N PRO A 286 -14.19 -39.53 22.55
CA PRO A 286 -15.17 -38.91 23.42
C PRO A 286 -15.96 -37.82 22.69
N GLU A 287 -17.24 -37.80 23.01
CA GLU A 287 -18.29 -36.89 22.58
C GLU A 287 -17.91 -35.45 22.95
N TYR A 288 -17.58 -34.62 21.95
CA TYR A 288 -17.52 -33.17 22.14
C TYR A 288 -18.94 -32.62 22.11
N GLN A 289 -19.46 -32.35 23.30
CA GLN A 289 -20.80 -31.80 23.49
C GLN A 289 -20.84 -30.36 22.96
N ALA A 290 -21.61 -30.14 21.90
CA ALA A 290 -21.84 -28.81 21.32
C ALA A 290 -22.61 -27.94 22.33
N CYS A 291 -22.04 -26.78 22.71
CA CYS A 291 -22.79 -25.74 23.40
C CYS A 291 -23.74 -25.09 22.39
N GLY A 292 -25.03 -25.38 22.56
CA GLY A 292 -26.11 -24.87 21.70
C GLY A 292 -26.26 -23.35 21.76
N GLU A 293 -26.61 -22.80 20.60
CA GLU A 293 -27.06 -21.42 20.43
C GLU A 293 -28.32 -21.15 21.25
N ALA A 294 -28.27 -20.16 22.14
CA ALA A 294 -29.46 -19.59 22.77
C ALA A 294 -29.59 -18.12 22.35
N SER A 295 -30.68 -17.86 21.63
CA SER A 295 -31.14 -16.55 21.19
C SER A 295 -31.71 -15.72 22.35
N SER A 296 -31.53 -14.40 22.22
CA SER A 296 -32.33 -13.31 22.79
C SER A 296 -32.22 -12.91 24.27
N ARG A 297 -31.77 -11.66 24.45
CA ARG A 297 -32.09 -10.64 25.48
C ARG A 297 -31.80 -10.95 26.97
N ALA A 298 -30.81 -10.16 27.45
CA ALA A 298 -30.69 -9.51 28.77
C ALA A 298 -29.74 -10.14 29.82
N HIS A 299 -28.82 -9.26 30.27
CA HIS A 299 -27.93 -9.30 31.45
C HIS A 299 -26.71 -10.22 31.35
N VAL A 300 -25.47 -9.70 31.28
CA VAL A 300 -24.68 -9.03 32.35
C VAL A 300 -24.47 -9.98 33.55
N LEU A 301 -23.21 -10.35 33.76
CA LEU A 301 -22.61 -11.21 34.80
C LEU A 301 -22.66 -12.72 34.56
N ALA A 302 -21.69 -13.24 33.79
CA ALA A 302 -21.03 -14.53 34.06
C ALA A 302 -19.86 -14.77 33.07
N GLN A 303 -18.69 -14.17 33.33
CA GLN A 303 -17.42 -14.68 32.82
C GLN A 303 -16.62 -15.20 34.00
N THR A 304 -16.91 -16.44 34.41
CA THR A 304 -15.93 -17.31 35.07
C THR A 304 -16.42 -18.74 34.92
N ARG A 305 -15.51 -19.62 34.49
CA ARG A 305 -15.65 -21.08 34.28
C ARG A 305 -15.95 -21.50 32.84
N CYS A 306 -14.88 -21.59 32.06
CA CYS A 306 -14.55 -22.77 31.25
C CYS A 306 -13.02 -22.84 31.20
N ALA A 307 -12.45 -23.73 32.01
CA ALA A 307 -11.09 -24.26 31.91
C ALA A 307 -11.22 -25.75 31.62
#